data_AF-A0AAV3Q263-F1
#
_entry.id   AF-A0AAV3Q263-F1
#
_cell.length_a   1.000
_cell.length_b   1.000
_cell.length_c   1.000
_cell.angle_alpha   90.00
_cell.angle_beta   90.00
_cell.angle_gamma   90.00
#
_symmetry.space_group_name_H-M   'P 1'
#
loop_
_entity.id
_entity.type
_entity.pdbx_description
1 polymer ?
#
loop_
_entity_poly.entity_id
_entity_poly.type
_entity_poly.pdbx_seq_one_letter_code
_entity_poly.pdbx_strand_id
1 'polypeptide(L)'
;MVHWTLNLVFQSFEIAHANLWIQIHGIPGEYFSESNVRRMARVAGEIVVLDWYSNSAQALHYVRVKLRIPLAAPLVSGIFIRTLENTLIWVSFRYENIFRDCYHCGTILREL
;
A
#
# COMPACT_ATOMS: atom_id res chain seq x y z
N MET A 1 -29.69 -13.38 -37.51
CA MET A 1 -29.61 -13.59 -36.04
C MET A 1 -28.22 -14.18 -35.79
N VAL A 2 -27.26 -13.35 -35.37
CA VAL A 2 -25.86 -13.74 -35.27
C VAL A 2 -25.61 -14.12 -33.81
N HIS A 3 -25.30 -15.39 -33.57
CA HIS A 3 -25.02 -15.90 -32.23
C HIS A 3 -23.55 -15.63 -31.92
N TRP A 4 -23.26 -14.69 -31.02
CA TRP A 4 -21.90 -14.45 -30.54
C TRP A 4 -21.55 -15.50 -29.49
N THR A 5 -20.77 -16.50 -29.87
CA THR A 5 -20.14 -17.40 -28.90
C THR A 5 -18.85 -16.73 -28.40
N LEU A 6 -18.87 -16.23 -27.17
CA LEU A 6 -17.68 -15.76 -26.49
C LEU A 6 -16.78 -16.96 -26.17
N ASN A 7 -15.90 -17.31 -27.10
CA ASN A 7 -14.72 -18.10 -26.81
C ASN A 7 -13.72 -17.22 -26.06
N LEU A 8 -14.05 -16.86 -24.82
CA LEU A 8 -13.09 -16.26 -23.90
C LEU A 8 -12.18 -17.39 -23.44
N VAL A 9 -11.08 -17.55 -24.17
CA VAL A 9 -9.89 -18.23 -23.67
C VAL A 9 -9.51 -17.50 -22.38
N PHE A 10 -9.75 -18.15 -21.23
CA PHE A 10 -9.22 -17.71 -19.94
C PHE A 10 -7.70 -17.86 -20.00
N GLN A 11 -7.02 -16.92 -20.66
CA GLN A 11 -5.60 -16.69 -20.41
C GLN A 11 -5.53 -16.26 -18.95
N SER A 12 -4.97 -17.13 -18.11
CA SER A 12 -4.59 -16.82 -16.74
C SER A 12 -3.77 -15.54 -16.76
N PHE A 13 -4.41 -14.43 -16.43
CA PHE A 13 -3.77 -13.12 -16.41
C PHE A 13 -2.69 -13.19 -15.33
N GLU A 14 -1.44 -12.96 -15.71
CA GLU A 14 -0.36 -12.78 -14.74
C GLU A 14 -0.82 -11.78 -13.68
N ILE A 15 -0.57 -12.06 -12.40
CA ILE A 15 -0.94 -11.16 -11.30
C ILE A 15 -0.26 -9.82 -11.56
N ALA A 16 -1.03 -8.85 -12.06
CA ALA A 16 -0.53 -7.54 -12.38
C ALA A 16 -0.11 -6.86 -11.07
N HIS A 17 1.05 -6.20 -11.09
CA HIS A 17 1.54 -5.42 -9.96
C HIS A 17 1.46 -3.93 -10.31
N ALA A 18 1.17 -3.10 -9.32
CA ALA A 18 1.26 -1.65 -9.43
C ALA A 18 2.37 -1.12 -8.52
N ASN A 19 3.06 -0.08 -9.00
CA ASN A 19 4.02 0.66 -8.20
C ASN A 19 3.33 1.87 -7.57
N LEU A 20 2.96 1.76 -6.29
CA LEU A 20 2.21 2.79 -5.57
C LEU A 20 3.08 3.43 -4.49
N TRP A 21 2.87 4.72 -4.27
CA TRP A 21 3.42 5.40 -3.10
C TRP A 21 2.46 5.25 -1.94
N ILE A 22 3.00 4.95 -0.76
CA ILE A 22 2.30 5.01 0.51
C ILE A 22 2.97 6.01 1.44
N GLN A 23 2.17 6.65 2.27
CA GLN A 23 2.60 7.40 3.43
C GLN A 23 2.27 6.59 4.67
N ILE A 24 3.26 6.41 5.55
CA ILE A 24 3.11 5.67 6.80
C ILE A 24 3.05 6.69 7.94
N HIS A 25 1.88 6.76 8.59
CA HIS A 25 1.55 7.76 9.60
C HIS A 25 1.35 7.13 10.98
N GLY A 26 1.61 7.90 12.03
CA GLY A 26 1.32 7.50 13.41
C GLY A 26 2.34 6.52 13.99
N ILE A 27 3.56 6.47 13.44
CA ILE A 27 4.65 5.68 14.02
C ILE A 27 5.09 6.37 15.32
N PRO A 28 5.03 5.69 16.48
CA PRO A 28 5.55 6.26 17.72
C PRO A 28 7.05 6.49 17.64
N GLY A 29 7.57 7.51 18.34
CA GLY A 29 8.96 7.93 18.23
C GLY A 29 9.97 6.82 18.54
N GLU A 30 9.67 5.98 19.52
CA GLU A 30 10.50 4.83 19.91
C GLU A 30 10.53 3.71 18.85
N TYR A 31 9.55 3.67 17.96
CA TYR A 31 9.51 2.76 16.82
C TYR A 31 9.92 3.42 15.50
N PHE A 32 10.21 4.73 15.50
CA PHE A 32 10.58 5.50 14.31
C PHE A 32 12.03 5.23 13.90
N SER A 33 12.25 4.13 13.19
CA SER A 33 13.53 3.79 12.58
C SER A 33 13.35 3.25 11.17
N GLU A 34 14.36 3.41 10.32
CA GLU A 34 14.32 2.94 8.93
C GLU A 34 14.00 1.44 8.86
N SER A 35 14.62 0.64 9.74
CA SER A 35 14.42 -0.80 9.84
C SER A 35 12.97 -1.15 10.17
N ASN A 36 12.39 -0.47 11.16
CA ASN A 36 10.99 -0.67 11.53
C ASN A 36 10.05 -0.26 10.41
N VAL A 37 10.26 0.91 9.79
CA VAL A 37 9.44 1.37 8.66
C VAL A 37 9.46 0.35 7.52
N ARG A 38 10.63 -0.19 7.17
CA ARG A 38 10.73 -1.26 6.17
C ARG A 38 9.93 -2.50 6.58
N ARG A 39 10.00 -2.89 7.85
CA ARG A 39 9.22 -4.04 8.36
C ARG A 39 7.71 -3.79 8.26
N MET A 40 7.25 -2.59 8.60
CA MET A 40 5.84 -2.20 8.50
C MET A 40 5.39 -2.17 7.04
N ALA A 41 6.15 -1.53 6.15
CA ALA A 41 5.80 -1.35 4.75
C ALA A 41 5.73 -2.68 3.97
N ARG A 42 6.57 -3.67 4.33
CA ARG A 42 6.54 -5.02 3.71
C ARG A 42 5.22 -5.75 3.87
N VAL A 43 4.38 -5.35 4.84
CA VAL A 43 3.03 -5.91 4.99
C VAL A 43 2.14 -5.51 3.81
N ALA A 44 2.37 -4.35 3.19
CA ALA A 44 1.59 -3.86 2.06
C ALA A 44 2.16 -4.23 0.68
N GLY A 45 3.44 -4.61 0.59
CA GLY A 45 4.05 -5.01 -0.68
C GLY A 45 5.57 -5.03 -0.66
N GLU A 46 6.17 -5.30 -1.82
CA GLU A 46 7.61 -5.28 -1.97
C GLU A 46 8.14 -3.84 -2.03
N ILE A 47 9.18 -3.52 -1.27
CA ILE A 47 9.74 -2.16 -1.23
C ILE A 47 10.57 -1.90 -2.48
N VAL A 48 10.18 -0.89 -3.26
CA VAL A 48 10.91 -0.38 -4.43
C VAL A 48 11.79 0.80 -4.03
N VAL A 49 11.22 1.76 -3.27
CA VAL A 49 11.94 2.96 -2.80
C VAL A 49 11.51 3.28 -1.37
N LEU A 50 12.46 3.64 -0.52
CA LEU A 50 12.20 4.23 0.78
C LEU A 50 12.72 5.66 0.80
N ASP A 51 11.82 6.61 0.97
CA ASP A 51 12.16 8.02 1.03
C ASP A 51 12.41 8.46 2.48
N TRP A 52 13.53 7.98 3.04
CA TRP A 52 13.90 8.20 4.44
C TRP A 52 14.52 9.58 4.70
N TYR A 53 15.32 10.07 3.75
CA TYR A 53 16.11 11.29 3.91
C TYR A 53 15.47 12.54 3.30
N SER A 54 14.25 12.46 2.76
CA SER A 54 13.59 13.67 2.28
C SER A 54 13.28 14.60 3.44
N ASN A 55 13.46 15.91 3.23
CA ASN A 55 13.06 16.95 4.18
C ASN A 55 11.58 16.81 4.60
N SER A 56 10.75 16.16 3.78
CA SER A 56 9.37 15.80 4.06
C SER A 56 9.20 14.78 5.20
N ALA A 57 10.07 13.77 5.32
CA ALA A 57 9.88 12.71 6.34
C ALA A 57 10.06 13.22 7.78
N GLN A 58 10.93 14.23 7.97
CA GLN A 58 11.17 14.85 9.29
C GLN A 58 10.18 15.99 9.60
N ALA A 59 9.61 16.65 8.58
CA ALA A 59 8.71 17.79 8.75
C ALA A 59 7.21 17.42 8.71
N LEU A 60 6.82 16.32 8.06
CA LEU A 60 5.41 16.02 7.73
C LEU A 60 4.77 14.89 8.57
N HIS A 61 5.45 14.39 9.61
CA HIS A 61 4.94 13.32 10.50
C HIS A 61 4.60 11.98 9.80
N TYR A 62 5.17 11.71 8.62
CA TYR A 62 5.02 10.43 7.93
C TYR A 62 6.29 10.06 7.16
N VAL A 63 6.45 8.75 6.88
CA VAL A 63 7.51 8.26 5.99
C VAL A 63 6.89 7.77 4.68
N ARG A 64 7.50 8.13 3.55
CA ARG A 64 6.99 7.78 2.23
C ARG A 64 7.73 6.56 1.67
N VAL A 65 6.99 5.57 1.18
CA VAL A 65 7.55 4.32 0.63
C VAL A 65 6.88 4.01 -0.69
N LYS A 66 7.67 3.71 -1.72
CA LYS A 66 7.15 3.18 -2.99
C LYS A 66 7.17 1.67 -2.91
N LEU A 67 6.01 1.06 -3.13
CA LEU A 67 5.81 -0.38 -3.06
C LEU A 67 5.36 -0.93 -4.41
N ARG A 68 5.82 -2.14 -4.73
CA ARG A 68 5.24 -3.00 -5.75
C ARG A 68 4.18 -3.87 -5.08
N ILE A 69 2.92 -3.65 -5.45
CA ILE A 69 1.75 -4.24 -4.79
C ILE A 69 0.97 -5.10 -5.79
N PRO A 70 0.59 -6.34 -5.44
CA PRO A 70 -0.24 -7.17 -6.30
C PRO A 70 -1.66 -6.59 -6.39
N LEU A 71 -2.14 -6.33 -7.61
CA LEU A 71 -3.48 -5.79 -7.86
C LEU A 71 -4.61 -6.78 -7.59
N ALA A 72 -4.28 -8.07 -7.42
CA ALA A 72 -5.25 -9.10 -7.08
C ALA A 72 -5.61 -9.14 -5.58
N ALA A 73 -4.90 -8.38 -4.74
CA ALA A 73 -5.13 -8.32 -3.29
C ALA A 73 -5.68 -6.95 -2.87
N PRO A 74 -6.51 -6.91 -1.81
CA PRO A 74 -6.95 -5.64 -1.24
C PRO A 74 -5.77 -4.84 -0.70
N LEU A 75 -5.87 -3.51 -0.78
CA LEU A 75 -4.87 -2.61 -0.24
C LEU A 75 -4.87 -2.66 1.29
N VAL A 76 -3.69 -2.80 1.88
CA VAL A 76 -3.51 -2.77 3.33
C VAL A 76 -3.61 -1.33 3.81
N SER A 77 -4.64 -1.01 4.61
CA SER A 77 -4.86 0.34 5.14
C SER A 77 -3.96 0.72 6.32
N GLY A 78 -3.21 -0.24 6.87
CA GLY A 78 -2.35 -0.04 8.03
C GLY A 78 -2.13 -1.33 8.80
N ILE A 79 -1.47 -1.21 9.94
CA ILE A 79 -1.15 -2.33 10.83
C ILE A 79 -1.28 -1.92 12.29
N PHE A 80 -1.52 -2.91 13.15
CA PHE A 80 -1.30 -2.74 14.59
C PHE A 80 0.13 -3.13 14.94
N ILE A 81 0.82 -2.26 15.68
CA ILE A 81 2.09 -2.60 16.33
C ILE A 81 1.85 -2.78 17.82
N ARG A 82 2.56 -3.72 18.43
CA ARG A 82 2.51 -3.96 19.88
C ARG A 82 3.66 -3.23 20.56
N THR A 83 3.34 -2.42 21.55
CA THR A 83 4.33 -1.68 22.33
C THR A 83 5.00 -2.56 23.38
N LEU A 84 6.09 -2.05 23.98
CA LEU A 84 6.72 -2.69 25.15
C LEU A 84 5.76 -2.82 26.34
N GLU A 85 4.81 -1.89 26.47
CA GLU A 85 3.75 -1.90 27.48
C GLU A 85 2.56 -2.81 27.12
N ASN A 86 2.70 -3.64 26.08
CA ASN A 86 1.68 -4.56 25.59
C ASN A 86 0.40 -3.88 25.06
N THR A 87 0.48 -2.61 24.70
CA THR A 87 -0.60 -1.84 24.07
C THR A 87 -0.54 -1.96 22.54
N LEU A 88 -1.69 -1.93 21.88
CA LEU A 88 -1.76 -1.92 20.41
C LEU A 88 -1.91 -0.48 19.90
N ILE A 89 -1.04 -0.09 18.97
CA ILE A 89 -1.10 1.21 18.30
C ILE A 89 -1.36 0.98 16.81
N TRP A 90 -2.30 1.73 16.24
CA TRP A 90 -2.60 1.70 14.81
C TRP A 90 -1.64 2.60 14.03
N VAL A 91 -0.91 2.03 13.08
CA VAL A 91 -0.07 2.72 12.11
C VAL A 91 -0.80 2.69 10.77
N SER A 92 -1.16 3.85 10.23
CA SER A 92 -1.98 3.94 9.02
C SER A 92 -1.14 4.07 7.75
N PHE A 93 -1.56 3.36 6.69
CA PHE A 93 -0.98 3.46 5.35
C PHE A 93 -1.96 4.25 4.46
N ARG A 94 -1.49 5.38 3.93
CA ARG A 94 -2.26 6.22 3.02
C ARG A 94 -1.64 6.17 1.64
N TYR A 95 -2.37 5.66 0.67
CA TYR A 95 -1.90 5.55 -0.71
C TYR A 95 -2.00 6.90 -1.41
N GLU A 96 -1.01 7.22 -2.22
CA GLU A 96 -1.03 8.42 -3.04
C GLU A 96 -1.46 8.11 -4.48
N ASN A 97 -2.14 9.06 -5.10
CA ASN A 97 -2.56 9.02 -6.51
C ASN A 97 -3.42 7.80 -6.87
N ILE A 98 -4.10 7.19 -5.89
CA ILE A 98 -5.26 6.34 -6.18
C ILE A 98 -6.39 7.29 -6.57
N PHE A 99 -6.68 7.36 -7.88
CA PHE A 99 -7.79 8.16 -8.38
C PHE A 99 -9.09 7.59 -7.79
N ARG A 100 -9.61 8.32 -6.79
CA ARG A 100 -10.92 8.17 -6.13
C ARG A 100 -11.24 6.73 -5.73
N ASP A 101 -10.99 6.47 -4.44
CA ASP A 101 -11.60 5.37 -3.72
C ASP A 101 -13.10 5.33 -4.03
N CYS A 102 -13.55 4.28 -4.69
CA CYS A 102 -14.89 3.78 -4.47
C CYS A 102 -14.97 3.48 -2.97
N TYR A 103 -15.53 4.41 -2.18
CA TYR A 103 -15.70 4.29 -0.72
C TYR A 103 -16.36 2.97 -0.29
N HIS A 104 -16.99 2.26 -1.23
CA HIS A 104 -17.64 0.98 -1.01
C HIS A 104 -16.79 -0.26 -1.37
N CYS A 105 -15.82 -0.15 -2.28
CA CYS A 105 -15.26 -1.33 -2.94
C CYS A 105 -13.73 -1.41 -3.04
N GLY A 106 -12.98 -0.36 -2.67
CA GLY A 106 -11.51 -0.43 -2.52
C GLY A 106 -10.73 -0.88 -3.78
N THR A 107 -11.36 -0.85 -4.95
CA THR A 107 -10.78 -1.31 -6.21
C THR A 107 -10.25 -0.12 -6.98
N ILE A 108 -8.96 -0.16 -7.35
CA ILE A 108 -8.33 0.85 -8.20
C ILE A 108 -8.90 0.71 -9.62
N LEU A 109 -9.60 1.73 -10.10
CA LEU A 109 -10.08 1.78 -11.49
C LEU A 109 -8.91 2.05 -12.45
N ARG A 110 -8.76 1.19 -13.46
CA ARG A 110 -7.88 1.40 -14.63
C ARG A 110 -8.57 2.36 -15.60
N GLU A 111 -7.85 3.36 -16.10
CA GLU A 111 -8.07 3.84 -17.47
C GLU A 111 -7.05 3.16 -18.39
N LEU A 112 -7.54 2.69 -19.54
CA LEU A 112 -6.78 2.04 -20.61
C LEU A 112 -6.00 3.07 -21.42
#